data_AF-A0A3N5IGA7-F1
#
_entry.id   AF-A0A3N5IGA7-F1
#
_cell.length_a   1.000
_cell.length_b   1.000
_cell.length_c   1.000
_cell.angle_alpha   90.00
_cell.angle_beta   90.00
_cell.angle_gamma   90.00
#
_symmetry.space_group_name_H-M   'P 1'
#
loop_
_entity.id
_entity.type
_entity.pdbx_description
1 polymer ?
#
loop_
_entity_poly.entity_id
_entity_poly.type
_entity_poly.pdbx_seq_one_letter_code
_entity_poly.pdbx_strand_id
1 'polypeptide(L)'
;MPRTLLEPRFQVEYLSILDSDGNLDTSLEPDIPAEDLKRLYRGMLLGRRLDERMIRLQRQGRIGTFAPIKGQEASQVGAVFTLRPGDWTVPSFRETAAMLWRGWPIEKLLLLFAG
;
A
#
# COMPACT_ATOMS: atom_id res chain seq x y z
N MET A 1 39.43 -18.17 3.82
CA MET A 1 39.41 -16.71 4.08
C MET A 1 38.84 -16.48 5.47
N PRO A 2 39.54 -15.76 6.36
CA PRO A 2 39.00 -15.47 7.69
C PRO A 2 37.74 -14.61 7.58
N ARG A 3 36.75 -14.89 8.41
CA ARG A 3 35.51 -14.11 8.53
C ARG A 3 35.53 -13.39 9.88
N THR A 4 35.26 -12.09 9.87
CA THR A 4 35.08 -11.28 11.08
C THR A 4 33.60 -10.87 11.15
N LEU A 5 32.95 -11.19 12.26
CA LEU A 5 31.60 -10.71 12.55
C LEU A 5 31.67 -9.24 12.97
N LEU A 6 30.88 -8.40 12.31
CA LEU A 6 30.69 -7.00 12.65
C LEU A 6 29.26 -6.84 13.16
N GLU A 7 29.10 -6.31 14.38
CA GLU A 7 27.80 -5.87 14.88
C GLU A 7 27.39 -4.57 14.17
N PRO A 8 26.17 -4.49 13.60
CA PRO A 8 25.70 -3.24 12.99
C PRO A 8 25.56 -2.15 14.05
N ARG A 9 26.35 -1.07 13.91
CA ARG A 9 26.27 0.13 14.77
C ARG A 9 25.41 1.21 14.13
N PHE A 10 24.10 0.98 14.01
CA PHE A 10 23.18 2.05 13.63
C PHE A 10 21.90 2.00 14.45
N GLN A 11 21.30 3.18 14.65
CA GLN A 11 19.99 3.35 15.27
C GLN A 11 18.99 3.72 14.18
N VAL A 12 17.74 3.25 14.33
CA VAL A 12 16.63 3.62 13.44
C VAL A 12 15.53 4.19 14.30
N GLU A 13 15.15 5.43 14.01
CA GLU A 13 14.02 6.08 14.66
C GLU A 13 12.71 5.64 14.02
N TYR A 14 11.69 5.42 14.85
CA TYR A 14 10.33 5.16 14.38
C TYR A 14 9.52 6.45 14.45
N LEU A 15 9.01 6.89 13.29
CA LEU A 15 8.16 8.07 13.17
C LEU A 15 6.68 7.67 13.12
N SER A 16 5.88 8.25 14.01
CA SER A 16 4.41 8.15 13.99
C SER A 16 3.82 9.53 14.19
N ILE A 17 3.05 10.03 13.21
CA ILE A 17 2.40 11.35 13.27
C ILE A 17 1.00 11.24 13.88
N LEU A 18 0.32 10.11 13.64
CA LEU A 18 -0.99 9.79 14.18
C LEU A 18 -0.88 8.47 14.94
N ASP A 19 -1.19 8.47 16.23
CA ASP A 19 -1.13 7.25 17.04
C ASP A 19 -2.34 6.31 16.83
N SER A 20 -2.33 5.17 17.52
CA SER A 20 -3.39 4.15 17.40
C SER A 20 -4.75 4.59 17.93
N ASP A 21 -4.80 5.59 18.80
CA ASP A 21 -6.02 6.15 19.35
C ASP A 21 -6.54 7.33 18.51
N GLY A 22 -5.77 7.74 17.50
CA GLY A 22 -6.10 8.84 16.61
C GLY A 22 -5.65 10.21 17.14
N ASN A 23 -4.74 10.25 18.11
CA ASN A 23 -4.14 11.51 18.54
C ASN A 23 -3.06 11.92 17.54
N LEU A 24 -3.13 13.18 17.10
CA LEU A 24 -2.26 13.77 16.10
C LEU A 24 -1.16 14.60 16.77
N ASP A 25 0.09 14.35 16.39
CA ASP A 25 1.19 15.26 16.69
C ASP A 25 1.14 16.46 15.74
N THR A 26 0.52 17.54 16.21
CA THR A 26 0.38 18.80 15.46
C THR A 26 1.72 19.43 15.05
N SER A 27 2.84 19.09 15.70
CA SER A 27 4.16 19.62 15.33
C SER A 27 4.73 18.95 14.08
N LEU A 28 4.21 17.78 13.72
CA LEU A 28 4.63 16.96 12.58
C LEU A 28 3.51 16.78 11.54
N GLU A 29 2.37 17.46 11.71
CA GLU A 29 1.24 17.36 10.79
C GLU A 29 1.63 17.86 9.39
N PRO A 30 1.51 17.02 8.34
CA PRO A 30 1.75 17.46 6.98
C PRO A 30 0.56 18.29 6.48
N ASP A 31 0.84 19.32 5.68
CA ASP A 31 -0.18 20.16 5.04
C ASP A 31 -0.89 19.41 3.89
N ILE A 32 -1.73 18.43 4.25
CA ILE A 32 -2.52 17.64 3.32
C ILE A 32 -3.97 18.15 3.35
N PRO A 33 -4.52 18.63 2.23
CA PRO A 33 -5.90 19.07 2.18
C PRO A 33 -6.88 17.97 2.64
N ALA A 34 -7.92 18.37 3.37
CA ALA A 34 -8.93 17.44 3.89
C ALA A 34 -9.61 16.61 2.78
N GLU A 35 -9.71 17.16 1.56
CA GLU A 35 -10.22 16.41 0.41
C GLU A 35 -9.26 15.30 -0.02
N ASP A 36 -7.96 15.54 -0.02
CA ASP A 36 -6.96 14.53 -0.34
C ASP A 36 -6.88 13.45 0.73
N LEU A 37 -7.00 13.79 2.02
CA LEU A 37 -7.14 12.80 3.09
C LEU A 37 -8.34 11.86 2.85
N LYS A 38 -9.49 12.40 2.42
CA LYS A 38 -10.67 11.59 2.04
C LYS A 38 -10.40 10.74 0.79
N ARG A 39 -9.67 11.26 -0.20
CA ARG A 39 -9.30 10.51 -1.41
C ARG A 39 -8.37 9.35 -1.05
N LEU A 40 -7.33 9.58 -0.25
CA LEU A 40 -6.42 8.57 0.27
C LEU A 40 -7.20 7.47 1.00
N TYR A 41 -8.10 7.84 1.91
CA TYR A 41 -8.97 6.88 2.61
C TYR A 41 -9.82 6.04 1.66
N ARG A 42 -10.44 6.66 0.64
CA ARG A 42 -11.20 5.93 -0.39
C ARG A 42 -10.30 4.97 -1.18
N GLY A 43 -9.07 5.37 -1.50
CA GLY A 43 -8.07 4.53 -2.16
C GLY A 43 -7.74 3.28 -1.33
N MET A 44 -7.45 3.47 -0.04
CA MET A 44 -7.21 2.37 0.89
C MET A 44 -8.41 1.43 1.00
N LEU A 45 -9.61 1.99 1.15
CA LEU A 45 -10.84 1.21 1.25
C LEU A 45 -11.11 0.41 -0.02
N LEU A 46 -10.94 1.01 -1.20
CA LEU A 46 -11.11 0.32 -2.47
C LEU A 46 -10.12 -0.86 -2.59
N GLY A 47 -8.85 -0.62 -2.25
CA GLY A 47 -7.83 -1.67 -2.19
C GLY A 47 -8.24 -2.83 -1.29
N ARG A 48 -8.67 -2.56 -0.06
CA ARG A 48 -9.16 -3.56 0.90
C ARG A 48 -10.37 -4.34 0.36
N ARG A 49 -11.33 -3.67 -0.29
CA ARG A 49 -12.54 -4.33 -0.83
C ARG A 49 -12.21 -5.24 -2.00
N LEU A 50 -11.30 -4.82 -2.88
CA LEU A 50 -10.81 -5.67 -3.96
C LEU A 50 -10.06 -6.87 -3.38
N ASP A 51 -9.17 -6.66 -2.43
CA ASP A 51 -8.42 -7.72 -1.73
C ASP A 51 -9.32 -8.82 -1.18
N GLU A 52 -10.35 -8.44 -0.41
CA GLU A 52 -11.33 -9.36 0.13
C GLU A 52 -12.08 -10.13 -0.97
N ARG A 53 -12.37 -9.49 -2.11
CA ARG A 53 -13.01 -10.14 -3.26
C ARG A 53 -12.07 -11.12 -3.93
N MET A 54 -10.81 -10.76 -4.13
CA MET A 54 -9.79 -11.61 -4.75
C MET A 54 -9.53 -12.86 -3.90
N ILE A 55 -9.42 -12.73 -2.58
CA ILE A 55 -9.31 -13.89 -1.67
C ILE A 55 -10.52 -14.82 -1.81
N ARG A 56 -11.74 -14.28 -1.88
CA ARG A 56 -12.94 -15.11 -2.09
C ARG A 56 -12.90 -15.85 -3.42
N LEU A 57 -12.46 -15.19 -4.49
CA LEU A 57 -12.33 -15.82 -5.82
C LEU A 57 -11.25 -16.92 -5.82
N GLN A 58 -10.10 -16.66 -5.19
CA GLN A 58 -9.02 -17.62 -5.05
C GLN A 58 -9.49 -18.87 -4.30
N ARG A 59 -10.19 -18.70 -3.18
CA ARG A 59 -10.75 -19.82 -2.39
C ARG A 59 -11.81 -20.62 -3.14
N GLN A 60 -12.43 -20.03 -4.15
CA GLN A 60 -13.37 -20.70 -5.06
C GLN A 60 -12.67 -21.35 -6.26
N GLY A 61 -11.35 -21.24 -6.39
CA GLY A 61 -10.59 -21.72 -7.55
C GLY A 61 -10.87 -20.94 -8.84
N ARG A 62 -11.42 -19.72 -8.73
CA ARG A 62 -11.81 -18.89 -9.90
C ARG A 62 -10.69 -18.00 -10.43
N ILE A 63 -9.63 -17.83 -9.64
CA ILE A 63 -8.39 -17.16 -10.00
C ILE A 63 -7.23 -17.98 -9.41
N GLY A 64 -6.02 -17.76 -9.92
CA GLY A 64 -4.79 -18.33 -9.40
C GLY A 64 -4.37 -17.75 -8.05
N THR A 65 -3.08 -17.87 -7.75
CA THR A 65 -2.51 -17.40 -6.48
C THR A 65 -2.58 -15.89 -6.37
N PHE A 66 -3.29 -15.41 -5.33
CA PHE A 66 -3.40 -13.99 -5.00
C PHE A 66 -2.73 -13.71 -3.64
N ALA A 67 -2.01 -12.59 -3.55
CA ALA A 67 -1.30 -12.16 -2.34
C ALA A 67 -2.04 -11.01 -1.65
N PRO A 68 -2.61 -11.23 -0.45
CA PRO A 68 -3.40 -10.21 0.23
C PRO A 68 -2.64 -8.96 0.65
N ILE A 69 -3.28 -7.79 0.63
CA ILE A 69 -2.65 -6.51 1.02
C ILE A 69 -3.15 -5.96 2.36
N LYS A 70 -3.99 -6.73 3.08
CA LYS A 70 -4.56 -6.33 4.37
C LYS A 70 -3.48 -5.85 5.34
N GLY A 71 -3.56 -4.57 5.72
CA GLY A 71 -2.64 -3.91 6.66
C GLY A 71 -1.54 -3.10 5.99
N GLN A 72 -1.47 -3.09 4.65
CA GLN A 72 -0.43 -2.40 3.87
C GLN A 72 -1.02 -1.34 2.93
N GLU A 73 -2.31 -1.04 3.03
CA GLU A 73 -2.98 -0.11 2.11
C GLU A 73 -2.43 1.31 2.23
N ALA A 74 -2.17 1.76 3.46
CA ALA A 74 -1.66 3.11 3.73
C ALA A 74 -0.25 3.30 3.17
N SER A 75 0.64 2.31 3.34
CA SER A 75 2.00 2.39 2.82
C SER A 75 2.03 2.40 1.29
N GLN A 76 1.11 1.70 0.63
CA GLN A 76 0.97 1.73 -0.82
C GLN A 76 0.44 3.07 -1.32
N VAL A 77 -0.75 3.45 -0.87
CA VAL A 77 -1.46 4.62 -1.38
C VAL A 77 -0.72 5.90 -1.01
N GLY A 78 -0.18 6.00 0.22
CA GLY A 78 0.63 7.13 0.66
C GLY A 78 1.90 7.31 -0.18
N ALA A 79 2.58 6.21 -0.53
CA ALA A 79 3.79 6.28 -1.35
C ALA A 79 3.51 6.77 -2.77
N VAL A 80 2.42 6.33 -3.40
CA VAL A 80 2.10 6.75 -4.78
C VAL A 80 1.32 8.06 -4.88
N PHE A 81 0.75 8.55 -3.78
CA PHE A 81 0.08 9.85 -3.71
C PHE A 81 1.03 11.02 -3.93
N THR A 82 2.25 10.92 -3.40
CA THR A 82 3.27 11.97 -3.51
C THR A 82 3.95 12.02 -4.88
N LEU A 83 3.70 11.01 -5.72
CA LEU A 83 4.29 10.90 -7.05
C LEU A 83 3.52 11.74 -8.08
N ARG A 84 4.27 12.35 -8.99
CA ARG A 84 3.70 13.04 -10.15
C ARG A 84 3.12 12.02 -11.13
N PRO A 85 2.20 12.43 -12.03
CA PRO A 85 1.63 11.53 -13.03
C PRO A 85 2.67 10.84 -13.92
N GLY A 86 3.77 11.52 -14.26
CA GLY A 86 4.84 10.97 -15.10
C GLY A 86 5.90 10.15 -14.35
N ASP A 87 5.86 10.11 -13.02
CA ASP A 87 6.86 9.38 -12.24
C ASP A 87 6.66 7.86 -12.42
N TRP A 88 7.77 7.15 -12.54
CA TRP A 88 7.76 5.71 -12.73
C TRP A 88 7.48 5.00 -11.40
N THR A 89 6.58 4.02 -11.45
CA THR A 89 6.28 3.14 -10.32
C THR A 89 6.52 1.70 -10.74
N VAL A 90 7.36 0.98 -9.98
CA VAL A 90 7.62 -0.45 -10.21
C VAL A 90 7.00 -1.24 -9.05
N PRO A 91 5.73 -1.69 -9.17
CA PRO A 91 5.07 -2.46 -8.13
C PRO A 91 5.67 -3.87 -8.03
N SER A 92 5.56 -4.47 -6.85
CA SER A 92 5.79 -5.89 -6.62
C SER A 92 4.43 -6.63 -6.63
N PHE A 93 4.34 -7.77 -5.95
CA PHE A 93 3.16 -8.63 -5.93
C PHE A 93 2.10 -8.22 -4.89
N ARG A 94 2.33 -7.19 -4.05
CA ARG A 94 1.39 -6.74 -3.02
C ARG A 94 0.95 -5.29 -3.19
N GLU A 95 1.12 -4.69 -4.36
CA GLU A 95 0.90 -3.24 -4.56
C GLU A 95 -0.44 -2.93 -5.24
N THR A 96 -1.46 -3.79 -5.06
CA THR A 96 -2.77 -3.64 -5.71
C THR A 96 -3.45 -2.30 -5.45
N ALA A 97 -3.36 -1.75 -4.21
CA ALA A 97 -3.95 -0.44 -3.90
C ALA A 97 -3.19 0.70 -4.60
N ALA A 98 -1.86 0.60 -4.69
CA ALA A 98 -1.06 1.55 -5.46
C ALA A 98 -1.37 1.48 -6.97
N MET A 99 -1.55 0.28 -7.53
CA MET A 99 -1.93 0.11 -8.94
C MET A 99 -3.28 0.76 -9.23
N LEU A 100 -4.30 0.51 -8.38
CA LEU A 100 -5.61 1.15 -8.48
C LEU A 100 -5.50 2.68 -8.41
N TRP A 101 -4.71 3.21 -7.48
CA TRP A 101 -4.47 4.65 -7.36
C TRP A 101 -3.83 5.24 -8.63
N ARG A 102 -2.92 4.50 -9.24
CA ARG A 102 -2.25 4.85 -10.51
C ARG A 102 -3.12 4.56 -11.75
N GLY A 103 -4.41 4.34 -11.57
CA GLY A 103 -5.38 4.25 -12.67
C GLY A 103 -5.49 2.88 -13.32
N TRP A 104 -4.95 1.82 -12.71
CA TRP A 104 -5.20 0.48 -13.23
C TRP A 104 -6.67 0.11 -13.08
N PRO A 105 -7.33 -0.29 -14.17
CA PRO A 105 -8.72 -0.72 -14.09
C PRO A 105 -8.82 -2.09 -13.40
N ILE A 106 -9.89 -2.28 -12.63
CA ILE A 106 -10.11 -3.48 -11.80
C ILE A 106 -10.16 -4.75 -12.66
N GLU A 107 -10.76 -4.67 -13.86
CA GLU A 107 -10.84 -5.79 -14.78
C GLU A 107 -9.45 -6.29 -15.21
N LYS A 108 -8.46 -5.40 -15.36
CA LYS A 108 -7.08 -5.83 -15.69
C LYS A 108 -6.42 -6.52 -14.50
N LEU A 109 -6.68 -6.06 -13.28
CA LEU A 109 -6.22 -6.75 -12.07
C LEU A 109 -6.87 -8.13 -11.96
N LEU A 110 -8.17 -8.26 -12.25
CA LEU A 110 -8.85 -9.56 -12.26
C LEU A 110 -8.24 -10.51 -13.31
N LEU A 111 -8.02 -10.03 -14.54
CA LEU A 111 -7.40 -10.80 -15.61
C LEU A 111 -5.98 -11.27 -15.25
N LEU A 112 -5.16 -10.40 -14.65
CA LEU A 112 -3.80 -10.72 -14.23
C LEU A 112 -3.74 -11.99 -13.35
N PHE A 113 -4.72 -12.19 -12.46
CA PHE A 113 -4.78 -13.35 -11.58
C PHE A 113 -5.66 -14.49 -12.13
N ALA A 114 -6.54 -14.23 -13.11
CA ALA A 114 -7.41 -15.24 -13.70
C ALA A 114 -6.71 -16.06 -14.80
N GLY A 115 -5.65 -15.54 -15.41
CA GLY A 115 -5.05 -16.08 -16.63
C GLY A 115 -5.86 -15.72 -17.87
#